data_AF-A0A7J7NZL4-F1
#
_entry.id   AF-A0A7J7NZL4-F1
#
_cell.length_a   1.000
_cell.length_b   1.000
_cell.length_c   1.000
_cell.angle_alpha   90.00
_cell.angle_beta   90.00
_cell.angle_gamma   90.00
#
_symmetry.space_group_name_H-M   'P 1'
#
loop_
_entity.id
_entity.type
_entity.pdbx_description
1 polymer ?
#
loop_
_entity_poly.entity_id
_entity_poly.type
_entity_poly.pdbx_seq_one_letter_code
_entity_poly.pdbx_strand_id
1 'polypeptide(L)'
;MKNQINDKDKLADKIESEDKKKIETVTKEALEWLDENQSAKKEDYEEKLKEVEAVCNPIITAVYQKSGTKPSSKSEAEDEDHDEL
;
A
#
# COMPACT_ATOMS: atom_id res chain seq x y z
N MET A 1 2.80 -4.38 2.88
CA MET A 1 1.41 -3.90 3.04
C MET A 1 0.63 -4.64 4.14
N LYS A 2 0.34 -5.94 3.99
CA LYS A 2 -0.47 -6.75 4.94
C LYS A 2 -0.07 -6.64 6.41
N ASN A 3 1.22 -6.55 6.71
CA ASN A 3 1.71 -6.40 8.09
C ASN A 3 1.36 -5.02 8.68
N GLN A 4 1.32 -3.96 7.87
CA GLN A 4 1.04 -2.61 8.37
C GLN A 4 -0.43 -2.42 8.77
N ILE A 5 -1.36 -3.04 8.02
CA ILE A 5 -2.81 -2.99 8.31
C ILE A 5 -3.26 -3.90 9.45
N ASN A 6 -2.40 -4.81 9.90
CA ASN A 6 -2.66 -5.70 11.04
C ASN A 6 -1.92 -5.28 12.31
N ASP A 7 -1.04 -4.29 12.20
CA ASP A 7 -0.28 -3.74 13.31
C ASP A 7 -1.07 -2.61 13.98
N LYS A 8 -1.41 -2.80 15.26
CA LYS A 8 -2.20 -1.86 16.08
C LYS A 8 -1.49 -0.53 16.28
N ASP A 9 -0.17 -0.55 16.41
CA ASP A 9 0.66 0.65 16.53
C ASP A 9 0.78 1.42 15.20
N LYS A 10 0.33 0.83 14.07
CA LYS A 10 0.34 1.46 12.75
C LYS A 10 -1.07 1.82 12.28
N LEU A 11 -1.69 0.93 11.50
CA LEU A 11 -2.92 1.24 10.77
C LEU A 11 -4.12 0.45 11.29
N ALA A 12 -3.93 -0.63 12.06
CA ALA A 12 -5.02 -1.56 12.36
C ALA A 12 -6.19 -0.94 13.17
N ASP A 13 -5.90 0.01 14.06
CA ASP A 13 -6.93 0.74 14.83
C ASP A 13 -7.42 2.02 14.11
N LYS A 14 -6.74 2.43 13.03
CA LYS A 14 -7.03 3.65 12.26
C LYS A 14 -7.76 3.38 10.94
N ILE A 15 -7.71 2.13 10.47
CA ILE A 15 -8.35 1.68 9.24
C ILE A 15 -9.75 1.14 9.50
N GLU A 16 -10.70 1.50 8.65
CA GLU A 16 -12.06 0.99 8.75
C GLU A 16 -12.11 -0.50 8.35
N SER A 17 -13.00 -1.27 8.98
CA SER A 17 -13.08 -2.72 8.74
C SER A 17 -13.36 -3.07 7.29
N GLU A 18 -14.13 -2.25 6.57
CA GLU A 18 -14.40 -2.46 5.15
C GLU A 18 -13.14 -2.23 4.30
N ASP A 19 -12.40 -1.16 4.58
CA ASP A 19 -11.16 -0.84 3.88
C ASP A 19 -10.06 -1.87 4.16
N LYS A 20 -9.97 -2.35 5.40
CA LYS A 20 -9.10 -3.49 5.75
C LYS A 20 -9.45 -4.71 4.90
N LYS A 21 -10.74 -5.04 4.77
CA LYS A 21 -11.20 -6.17 3.97
C LYS A 21 -10.84 -6.01 2.49
N LYS A 22 -10.97 -4.82 1.92
CA LYS A 22 -10.56 -4.54 0.53
C LYS A 22 -9.07 -4.81 0.32
N ILE A 23 -8.21 -4.32 1.22
CA ILE A 23 -6.76 -4.55 1.13
C ILE A 23 -6.43 -6.05 1.28
N GLU A 24 -7.10 -6.75 2.21
CA GLU A 24 -6.89 -8.19 2.36
C GLU A 24 -7.32 -8.99 1.14
N THR A 25 -8.45 -8.64 0.52
CA THR A 25 -8.93 -9.28 -0.72
C THR A 25 -7.95 -9.06 -1.86
N VAL A 26 -7.59 -7.81 -2.18
CA VAL A 26 -6.68 -7.53 -3.31
C VAL A 26 -5.28 -8.12 -3.07
N THR A 27 -4.82 -8.19 -1.82
CA THR A 27 -3.56 -8.85 -1.49
C THR A 27 -3.64 -10.36 -1.72
N LYS A 28 -4.76 -11.02 -1.40
CA LYS A 28 -4.95 -12.44 -1.66
C LYS A 28 -5.01 -12.73 -3.16
N GLU A 29 -5.80 -11.95 -3.91
CA GLU A 29 -5.90 -12.08 -5.36
C GLU A 29 -4.54 -11.87 -6.05
N ALA A 30 -3.73 -10.92 -5.56
CA ALA A 30 -2.37 -10.73 -6.06
C ALA A 30 -1.46 -11.91 -5.74
N LEU A 31 -1.54 -12.51 -4.54
CA LEU A 31 -0.76 -13.70 -4.20
C LEU A 31 -1.14 -14.91 -5.05
N GLU A 32 -2.44 -15.16 -5.23
CA GLU A 32 -2.95 -16.22 -6.11
C GLU A 32 -2.47 -16.00 -7.55
N TRP A 33 -2.57 -14.76 -8.05
CA TRP A 33 -2.05 -14.42 -9.36
C TRP A 33 -0.53 -14.67 -9.46
N LEU A 34 0.27 -14.27 -8.46
CA LEU A 34 1.71 -14.51 -8.45
C LEU A 34 2.05 -16.01 -8.47
N ASP A 35 1.29 -16.83 -7.75
CA ASP A 35 1.48 -18.29 -7.72
C ASP A 35 1.19 -18.94 -9.08
N GLU A 36 0.18 -18.44 -9.81
CA GLU A 36 -0.17 -18.92 -11.16
C GLU A 36 0.72 -18.33 -12.26
N ASN A 37 1.33 -17.16 -12.02
CA ASN A 37 2.01 -16.36 -13.04
C ASN A 37 3.51 -16.18 -12.76
N GLN A 38 4.18 -17.16 -12.14
CA GLN A 38 5.61 -17.10 -11.75
C GLN A 38 6.59 -16.81 -12.92
N SER A 39 6.18 -17.06 -14.16
CA SER A 39 6.97 -16.78 -15.37
C SER A 39 6.42 -15.63 -16.23
N ALA A 40 5.56 -14.79 -15.67
CA ALA A 40 5.04 -13.62 -16.36
C ALA A 40 6.14 -12.59 -16.69
N LYS A 41 5.85 -11.66 -17.59
CA LYS A 41 6.82 -10.62 -17.97
C LYS A 41 6.80 -9.52 -16.93
N LYS A 42 7.88 -8.72 -16.93
CA LYS A 42 8.00 -7.51 -16.10
C LYS A 42 6.76 -6.62 -16.22
N GLU A 43 6.27 -6.43 -17.46
CA GLU A 43 5.10 -5.63 -17.77
C GLU A 43 3.83 -6.15 -17.06
N ASP A 44 3.63 -7.46 -17.03
CA ASP A 44 2.48 -8.09 -16.35
C ASP A 44 2.57 -7.91 -14.83
N TYR A 45 3.77 -8.05 -14.24
CA TYR A 45 3.98 -7.79 -12.82
C TYR A 45 3.76 -6.32 -12.46
N GLU A 46 4.19 -5.39 -13.31
CA GLU A 46 3.97 -3.95 -13.14
C GLU A 46 2.49 -3.59 -13.24
N GLU A 47 1.75 -4.20 -14.17
CA GLU A 47 0.29 -4.05 -14.26
C GLU A 47 -0.38 -4.58 -12.99
N LYS A 48 -0.01 -5.79 -12.54
CA LYS A 48 -0.59 -6.36 -11.33
C LYS A 48 -0.29 -5.54 -10.08
N LEU A 49 0.92 -4.99 -9.98
CA LEU A 49 1.30 -4.09 -8.89
C LEU A 49 0.44 -2.82 -8.91
N LYS A 50 0.23 -2.21 -10.08
CA LYS A 50 -0.63 -1.02 -10.22
C LYS A 50 -2.07 -1.29 -9.79
N GLU A 51 -2.63 -2.46 -10.08
CA GLU A 51 -3.96 -2.84 -9.60
C GLU A 51 -4.03 -2.88 -8.06
N VAL A 52 -3.02 -3.47 -7.42
CA VAL A 52 -2.94 -3.54 -5.95
C VAL A 52 -2.78 -2.14 -5.34
N GLU A 53 -1.91 -1.32 -5.92
CA GLU A 53 -1.66 0.06 -5.49
C GLU A 53 -2.88 0.96 -5.65
N ALA A 54 -3.65 0.80 -6.73
CA ALA A 54 -4.87 1.56 -6.98
C ALA A 54 -5.92 1.39 -5.87
N VAL A 55 -5.92 0.25 -5.19
CA VAL A 55 -6.78 0.00 -4.02
C VAL A 55 -6.10 0.46 -2.73
N CYS A 56 -4.82 0.14 -2.53
CA CYS A 56 -4.13 0.38 -1.28
C CYS A 56 -3.84 1.87 -1.04
N ASN A 57 -3.35 2.60 -2.04
CA ASN A 57 -2.91 3.99 -1.91
C ASN A 57 -4.01 4.96 -1.44
N PRO A 58 -5.24 4.96 -2.00
CA PRO A 58 -6.29 5.85 -1.51
C PRO A 58 -6.72 5.54 -0.08
N ILE A 59 -6.75 4.25 0.31
CA ILE A 59 -7.10 3.84 1.67
C ILE A 59 -6.05 4.30 2.67
N ILE A 60 -4.77 4.04 2.38
CA ILE A 60 -3.65 4.47 3.23
C ILE A 60 -3.68 5.99 3.40
N THR A 61 -3.84 6.72 2.30
CA THR A 61 -3.91 8.19 2.31
C THR A 61 -5.07 8.68 3.17
N ALA A 62 -6.26 8.10 3.03
CA ALA A 62 -7.42 8.46 3.85
C ALA A 62 -7.18 8.18 5.34
N VAL A 63 -6.54 7.07 5.69
CA VAL A 63 -6.21 6.72 7.08
C VAL A 63 -5.21 7.72 7.68
N TYR A 64 -4.16 8.10 6.95
CA TYR A 64 -3.19 9.10 7.42
C TYR A 64 -3.81 10.49 7.56
N GLN A 65 -4.66 10.90 6.60
CA GLN A 65 -5.39 12.17 6.68
C GLN A 65 -6.34 12.22 7.89
N LYS A 66 -7.10 11.14 8.14
CA LYS A 66 -8.02 11.06 9.29
C LYS A 66 -7.30 11.07 10.64
N SER A 67 -6.10 10.48 10.70
CA SER A 67 -5.36 10.34 11.96
C SER A 67 -4.43 11.51 12.28
N GLY A 68 -4.48 12.60 11.51
CA GLY A 68 -3.64 13.80 11.72
C GLY A 68 -2.13 13.54 11.61
N THR A 69 -1.75 12.31 11.28
CA THR A 69 -0.38 11.91 11.00
C THR A 69 -0.15 12.24 9.54
N LYS A 70 0.44 13.41 9.25
CA LYS A 70 0.88 13.72 7.88
C LYS A 70 1.69 12.52 7.36
N PRO A 71 1.43 12.03 6.15
CA PRO A 71 2.32 11.06 5.54
C PRO A 71 3.68 11.73 5.45
N SER A 72 4.66 11.28 6.24
CA SER A 72 6.05 11.43 5.88
C SER A 72 6.16 10.63 4.59
N SER A 73 6.08 11.33 3.47
CA SER A 73 6.33 10.84 2.13
C SER A 73 7.71 10.20 2.12
N LYS A 74 7.76 8.90 2.41
CA LYS A 74 8.85 8.04 1.98
C LYS A 74 8.51 7.58 0.56
N SER A 75 8.44 8.55 -0.34
CA SER A 75 8.76 8.35 -1.75
C SER A 75 10.26 8.07 -1.77
N GLU A 76 10.61 6.81 -1.97
CA GLU A 76 11.98 6.43 -2.27
C GLU A 76 12.24 6.78 -3.75
N ALA A 77 12.46 8.07 -3.97
CA ALA A 77 13.08 8.69 -5.15
C ALA A 77 13.33 10.15 -4.74
N GLU A 78 14.48 10.70 -5.11
CA GLU A 78 14.98 12.05 -4.77
C GLU A 78 15.90 12.10 -3.53
N ASP A 79 17.08 11.53 -3.75
CA ASP A 79 18.35 12.14 -3.35
C ASP A 79 18.36 13.56 -3.94
N GLU A 80 17.91 14.59 -3.21
CA GLU A 80 18.22 16.00 -3.47
C GLU A 80 17.66 16.92 -2.38
N ASP A 81 18.59 17.62 -1.72
CA ASP A 81 18.43 18.92 -1.05
C ASP A 81 17.56 19.01 0.22
N HIS A 82 18.21 18.73 1.36
CA HIS A 82 17.79 19.27 2.65
C HIS A 82 18.70 20.46 3.00
N ASP A 83 18.60 21.54 2.21
CA ASP A 83 19.30 22.80 2.48
C ASP A 83 18.37 23.84 3.15
N GLU A 84 18.95 24.51 4.14
CA GLU A 84 18.53 25.77 4.79
C GLU A 84 17.22 25.82 5.61
N LEU A 85 17.31 25.79 6.95
CA LEU A 85 17.53 26.99 7.81
C LEU A 85 17.45 26.67 9.32
#